data_AF-A0A444Y1Y8-F1
#
_entry.id   AF-A0A444Y1Y8-F1
#
_cell.length_a   1.000
_cell.length_b   1.000
_cell.length_c   1.000
_cell.angle_alpha   90.00
_cell.angle_beta   90.00
_cell.angle_gamma   90.00
#
_symmetry.space_group_name_H-M   'P 1'
#
loop_
_entity.id
_entity.type
_entity.pdbx_description
1 polymer ?
#
loop_
_entity_poly.entity_id
_entity_poly.type
_entity_poly.pdbx_seq_one_letter_code
_entity_poly.pdbx_strand_id
1 'polypeptide(L)'
;MRTPSVVAILGSTLTGEFEDVKLMNELLTKKNKKTGWNTPTHVDAASRGFIAPFLYPDLEWYFRLPLVKSINVSGHKYGLVYPCVGWVVWRRKDDLPEELVFHINYLGSDQPTFTLNFSKGSSQIIAQFYQFIRLGTEGYKNIMENCRENARILREGIEKTSQFNIVSKDAGVPLVAFSLKDSSQHSV
;
A
#
# COMPACT_ATOMS: atom_id res chain seq x y z
N MET A 1 26.53 12.79 -0.17
CA MET A 1 25.37 12.02 -0.65
C MET A 1 24.10 12.64 -0.06
N ARG A 2 23.08 12.97 -0.86
CA ARG A 2 21.75 13.38 -0.36
C ARG A 2 20.76 12.25 -0.67
N THR A 3 19.99 11.83 0.32
CA THR A 3 18.92 10.82 0.14
C THR A 3 17.69 11.50 -0.45
N PRO A 4 17.22 11.11 -1.65
CA PRO A 4 16.11 11.81 -2.33
C PRO A 4 14.75 11.57 -1.64
N SER A 5 14.54 10.38 -1.10
CA SER A 5 13.38 10.01 -0.29
C SER A 5 13.70 8.78 0.56
N VAL A 6 12.90 8.54 1.59
CA VAL A 6 12.78 7.23 2.25
C VAL A 6 11.49 6.58 1.78
N VAL A 7 11.51 5.29 1.47
CA VAL A 7 10.30 4.51 1.16
C VAL A 7 9.93 3.70 2.40
N ALA A 8 8.66 3.78 2.81
CA ALA A 8 8.08 2.92 3.83
C ALA A 8 7.11 1.92 3.16
N ILE A 9 7.23 0.64 3.50
CA ILE A 9 6.38 -0.42 2.94
C ILE A 9 5.23 -0.72 3.91
N LEU A 10 4.05 -0.22 3.57
CA LEU A 10 2.81 -0.55 4.28
C LEU A 10 2.30 -1.93 3.82
N GLY A 11 2.97 -3.00 4.25
CA GLY A 11 2.67 -4.37 3.82
C GLY A 11 3.81 -5.03 3.06
N SER A 12 4.78 -5.55 3.81
CA SER A 12 5.77 -6.49 3.27
C SER A 12 5.07 -7.61 2.50
N THR A 13 5.51 -7.88 1.28
CA THR A 13 5.04 -9.00 0.47
C THR A 13 5.46 -10.36 1.04
N LEU A 14 6.48 -10.38 1.91
CA LEU A 14 7.04 -11.59 2.51
C LEU A 14 6.29 -12.02 3.78
N THR A 15 5.97 -11.07 4.66
CA THR A 15 5.41 -11.35 6.00
C THR A 15 4.04 -10.74 6.24
N GLY A 16 3.54 -9.88 5.36
CA GLY A 16 2.30 -9.15 5.56
C GLY A 16 2.36 -8.11 6.68
N GLU A 17 3.55 -7.72 7.15
CA GLU A 17 3.77 -6.81 8.28
C GLU A 17 3.75 -5.32 7.88
N PHE A 18 3.31 -4.43 8.78
CA PHE A 18 3.32 -2.98 8.60
C PHE A 18 4.69 -2.43 9.04
N GLU A 19 5.40 -1.72 8.17
CA GLU A 19 6.47 -0.84 8.67
C GLU A 19 5.86 0.34 9.44
N ASP A 20 6.51 0.76 10.53
CA ASP A 20 6.06 1.87 11.36
C ASP A 20 6.37 3.22 10.69
N VAL A 21 5.48 3.62 9.78
CA VAL A 21 5.58 4.89 9.05
C VAL A 21 5.55 6.10 10.01
N LYS A 22 4.86 5.99 11.15
CA LYS A 22 4.79 7.08 12.15
C LYS A 22 6.13 7.27 12.83
N LEU A 23 6.72 6.21 13.39
CA LEU A 23 8.06 6.23 13.99
C LEU A 23 9.11 6.68 12.96
N MET A 24 9.02 6.21 11.71
CA MET A 24 9.89 6.66 10.63
C MET A 24 9.76 8.17 10.39
N ASN A 25 8.53 8.71 10.30
CA ASN A 25 8.27 10.14 10.14
C ASN A 25 8.82 10.95 11.33
N GLU A 26 8.69 10.48 12.57
CA GLU A 26 9.23 11.14 13.76
C GLU A 26 10.77 11.17 13.78
N LEU A 27 11.42 10.03 13.50
CA LEU A 27 12.87 9.93 13.44
C LEU A 27 13.46 10.74 12.29
N LEU A 28 12.82 10.70 11.11
CA LEU A 28 13.22 11.48 9.94
C LEU A 28 12.99 12.99 10.17
N THR A 29 11.95 13.38 10.91
CA THR A 29 11.75 14.77 11.34
C THR A 29 12.89 15.24 12.26
N LYS A 30 13.29 14.43 13.24
CA LYS A 30 14.45 14.72 14.12
C LYS A 30 15.75 14.82 13.32
N LYS A 31 15.94 13.99 12.28
CA LYS A 31 17.10 14.03 11.38
C LYS A 31 17.09 15.29 10.51
N ASN A 32 15.98 15.59 9.85
CA ASN A 32 15.81 16.78 9.00
C ASN A 32 16.07 18.09 9.78
N LYS A 33 15.63 18.18 11.04
CA LYS A 33 15.95 19.32 11.93
C LYS A 33 17.45 19.50 12.20
N LYS A 34 18.23 18.42 12.25
CA LYS A 34 19.68 18.46 12.46
C LYS A 34 20.48 18.73 11.18
N THR A 35 19.96 18.30 10.02
CA THR A 35 20.71 18.31 8.76
C THR A 35 20.27 19.36 7.74
N GLY A 36 19.06 19.91 7.88
CA GLY A 36 18.44 20.81 6.90
C GLY A 36 18.09 20.14 5.56
N TRP A 37 18.16 18.81 5.45
CA TRP A 37 18.00 18.11 4.17
C TRP A 37 16.56 17.99 3.67
N ASN A 38 15.56 18.16 4.55
CA ASN A 38 14.14 18.03 4.23
C ASN A 38 13.77 16.74 3.48
N THR A 39 14.44 15.62 3.79
CA THR A 39 14.19 14.33 3.13
C THR A 39 12.72 13.89 3.34
N PRO A 40 11.96 13.63 2.26
CA PRO A 40 10.56 13.21 2.30
C PRO A 40 10.41 11.68 2.46
N THR A 41 9.18 11.26 2.73
CA THR A 41 8.75 9.86 2.74
C THR A 41 7.78 9.58 1.59
N HIS A 42 8.00 8.49 0.88
CA HIS A 42 7.02 7.83 0.03
C HIS A 42 6.48 6.60 0.76
N VAL A 43 5.19 6.28 0.61
CA VAL A 43 4.61 5.05 1.19
C VAL A 43 4.16 4.12 0.08
N ASP A 44 4.83 2.97 -0.03
CA ASP A 44 4.30 1.87 -0.84
C ASP A 44 3.19 1.18 -0.04
N ALA A 45 1.95 1.51 -0.38
CA ALA A 45 0.76 0.90 0.15
C ALA A 45 0.08 0.00 -0.90
N ALA A 46 0.84 -0.57 -1.86
CA ALA A 46 0.32 -1.37 -2.98
C ALA A 46 -0.80 -2.34 -2.58
N SER A 47 -0.61 -3.09 -1.49
CA SER A 47 -1.62 -4.00 -0.97
C SER A 47 -2.58 -3.34 0.03
N ARG A 48 -2.07 -2.63 1.05
CA ARG A 48 -2.87 -2.17 2.22
C ARG A 48 -3.47 -0.79 2.12
N GLY A 49 -3.23 -0.03 1.06
CA GLY A 49 -3.95 1.22 0.80
C GLY A 49 -5.47 0.99 0.72
N PHE A 50 -5.91 -0.23 0.39
CA PHE A 50 -7.30 -0.68 0.46
C PHE A 50 -7.60 -1.68 1.61
N ILE A 51 -6.76 -1.74 2.65
CA ILE A 51 -7.02 -2.55 3.86
C ILE A 51 -7.00 -1.65 5.10
N ALA A 52 -5.93 -0.87 5.28
CA ALA A 52 -5.72 -0.07 6.48
C ALA A 52 -6.84 0.94 6.76
N PRO A 53 -7.42 1.66 5.77
CA PRO A 53 -8.54 2.57 6.01
C PRO A 53 -9.81 1.90 6.57
N PHE A 54 -9.97 0.58 6.37
CA PHE A 54 -11.19 -0.14 6.73
C PHE A 54 -11.02 -1.00 7.99
N LEU A 55 -9.85 -1.62 8.19
CA LEU A 55 -9.55 -2.48 9.34
C LEU A 55 -8.79 -1.77 10.48
N TYR A 56 -8.05 -0.72 10.16
CA TYR A 56 -7.14 -0.03 11.08
C TYR A 56 -7.25 1.51 10.92
N PRO A 57 -8.46 2.10 11.07
CA PRO A 57 -8.71 3.51 10.73
C PRO A 57 -7.89 4.51 11.54
N ASP A 58 -7.50 4.13 12.76
CA ASP A 58 -6.68 4.95 13.67
C ASP A 58 -5.17 4.85 13.40
N LEU A 59 -4.74 3.97 12.49
CA LEU A 59 -3.33 3.83 12.12
C LEU A 59 -2.87 5.06 11.33
N GLU A 60 -1.94 5.82 11.90
CA GLU A 60 -1.33 6.98 11.23
C GLU A 60 -0.20 6.54 10.28
N TRP A 61 -0.54 6.35 9.01
CA TRP A 61 0.42 5.93 7.97
C TRP A 61 0.43 6.80 6.70
N TYR A 62 -0.63 7.57 6.47
CA TYR A 62 -0.84 8.36 5.25
C TYR A 62 -0.53 9.86 5.46
N PHE A 63 -1.06 10.73 4.59
CA PHE A 63 -0.83 12.18 4.60
C PHE A 63 -1.12 12.94 5.91
N ARG A 64 -1.67 12.32 6.97
CA ARG A 64 -1.60 12.92 8.32
C ARG A 64 -0.16 13.14 8.78
N LEU A 65 0.76 12.24 8.43
CA LEU A 65 2.19 12.36 8.68
C LEU A 65 2.81 13.42 7.75
N PRO A 66 3.45 14.50 8.27
CA PRO A 66 3.90 15.63 7.44
C PRO A 66 4.95 15.31 6.36
N LEU A 67 5.82 14.32 6.61
CA LEU A 67 6.86 13.94 5.65
C LEU A 67 6.36 13.02 4.53
N VAL A 68 5.18 12.41 4.68
CA VAL A 68 4.58 11.61 3.60
C VAL A 68 4.13 12.55 2.47
N LYS A 69 4.82 12.46 1.32
CA LYS A 69 4.60 13.32 0.15
C LYS A 69 3.91 12.62 -1.01
N SER A 70 4.05 11.31 -1.12
CA SER A 70 3.29 10.51 -2.09
C SER A 70 3.06 9.08 -1.59
N ILE A 71 2.00 8.46 -2.11
CA ILE A 71 1.54 7.12 -1.73
C ILE A 71 1.12 6.38 -3.01
N ASN A 72 1.54 5.14 -3.20
CA ASN A 72 0.97 4.25 -4.23
C ASN A 72 0.04 3.19 -3.64
N VAL A 73 -0.95 2.75 -4.42
CA VAL A 73 -1.83 1.61 -4.10
C VAL A 73 -2.24 0.85 -5.37
N SER A 74 -2.33 -0.47 -5.32
CA SER A 74 -2.76 -1.29 -6.46
C SER A 74 -4.26 -1.56 -6.37
N GLY A 75 -5.04 -0.97 -7.29
CA GLY A 75 -6.48 -1.26 -7.41
C GLY A 75 -6.77 -2.73 -7.70
N HIS A 76 -5.87 -3.39 -8.43
CA HIS A 76 -5.94 -4.82 -8.74
C HIS A 76 -5.47 -5.77 -7.62
N LYS A 77 -5.17 -5.25 -6.42
CA LYS A 77 -4.97 -6.06 -5.21
C LYS A 77 -6.23 -5.98 -4.35
N TYR A 78 -6.14 -5.45 -3.13
CA TYR A 78 -7.30 -5.25 -2.25
C TYR A 78 -8.22 -4.10 -2.68
N GLY A 79 -7.93 -3.40 -3.79
CA GLY A 79 -8.90 -2.50 -4.43
C GLY A 79 -10.05 -3.22 -5.13
N LEU A 80 -10.00 -4.56 -5.23
CA LEU A 80 -11.06 -5.45 -5.72
C LEU A 80 -11.38 -5.29 -7.21
N VAL A 81 -10.38 -5.02 -8.04
CA VAL A 81 -10.48 -4.96 -9.52
C VAL A 81 -9.60 -6.03 -10.16
N TYR A 82 -9.88 -6.41 -11.39
CA TYR A 82 -8.99 -7.25 -12.21
C TYR A 82 -7.63 -6.56 -12.49
N PRO A 83 -6.58 -7.32 -12.88
CA PRO A 83 -5.25 -6.80 -13.19
C PRO A 83 -5.20 -5.56 -14.10
N CYS A 84 -4.11 -4.80 -13.95
CA CYS A 84 -3.74 -3.60 -14.72
C CYS A 84 -4.33 -2.24 -14.28
N VAL A 85 -4.73 -2.08 -13.01
CA VAL A 85 -5.00 -0.74 -12.41
C VAL A 85 -4.23 -0.47 -11.12
N GLY A 86 -3.61 0.69 -11.04
CA GLY A 86 -2.89 1.19 -9.86
C GLY A 86 -2.99 2.71 -9.79
N TRP A 87 -2.79 3.23 -8.59
CA TRP A 87 -2.97 4.64 -8.25
C TRP A 87 -1.72 5.14 -7.54
N VAL A 88 -1.35 6.39 -7.83
CA VAL A 88 -0.34 7.13 -7.07
C VAL A 88 -0.90 8.52 -6.82
N VAL A 89 -0.76 9.01 -5.59
CA VAL A 89 -1.29 10.30 -5.15
C VAL A 89 -0.16 11.09 -4.51
N TRP A 90 -0.04 12.37 -4.87
CA TRP A 90 0.84 13.34 -4.22
C TRP A 90 0.05 14.18 -3.23
N ARG A 91 0.73 14.60 -2.15
CA ARG A 91 0.12 15.39 -1.06
C ARG A 91 -0.27 16.80 -1.51
N ARG A 92 0.52 17.41 -2.40
CA ARG A 92 0.38 18.77 -2.94
C ARG A 92 0.87 18.80 -4.39
N LYS A 93 0.52 19.85 -5.15
CA LYS A 93 1.06 20.04 -6.51
C LYS A 93 2.59 20.09 -6.47
N ASP A 94 3.16 20.91 -5.60
CA ASP A 94 4.62 21.11 -5.45
C ASP A 94 5.41 19.84 -5.01
N ASP A 95 4.71 18.76 -4.64
CA ASP A 95 5.35 17.46 -4.36
C ASP A 95 5.56 16.61 -5.64
N LEU A 96 5.06 17.08 -6.80
CA LEU A 96 5.31 16.55 -8.14
C LEU A 96 5.97 17.66 -9.00
N PRO A 97 7.24 17.52 -9.41
CA PRO A 97 7.90 18.51 -10.26
C PRO A 97 7.19 18.69 -11.61
N GLU A 98 6.91 19.93 -11.99
CA GLU A 98 6.13 20.28 -13.20
C GLU A 98 6.84 19.83 -14.48
N GLU A 99 8.17 19.79 -14.49
CA GLU A 99 8.97 19.32 -15.63
C GLU A 99 8.77 17.82 -15.95
N LEU A 100 8.11 17.07 -15.08
CA LEU A 100 7.68 15.69 -15.33
C LEU A 100 6.27 15.60 -15.93
N VAL A 101 5.50 16.69 -15.92
CA VAL A 101 4.11 16.73 -16.37
C VAL A 101 4.05 17.10 -17.85
N PHE A 102 3.47 16.22 -18.66
CA PHE A 102 3.25 16.44 -20.09
C PHE A 102 1.85 17.00 -20.32
N HIS A 103 1.79 18.20 -20.89
CA HIS A 103 0.57 18.90 -21.23
C HIS A 103 0.11 18.52 -22.64
N ILE A 104 -1.03 17.85 -22.74
CA ILE A 104 -1.59 17.31 -23.99
C ILE A 104 -2.89 18.05 -24.31
N ASN A 105 -3.14 18.33 -25.59
CA ASN A 105 -4.38 18.97 -26.04
C ASN A 105 -5.09 18.08 -27.08
N TYR A 106 -5.75 17.02 -26.62
CA TYR A 106 -6.45 16.07 -27.50
C TYR A 106 -7.92 16.46 -27.78
N LEU A 107 -8.52 17.29 -26.92
CA LEU A 107 -9.95 17.65 -26.96
C LEU A 107 -10.21 19.18 -26.89
N GLY A 108 -9.24 20.01 -27.27
CA GLY A 108 -9.36 21.47 -27.26
C GLY A 108 -9.08 22.14 -25.91
N SER A 109 -8.69 21.37 -24.89
CA SER A 109 -8.30 21.84 -23.56
C SER A 109 -7.02 21.15 -23.09
N ASP A 110 -6.32 21.81 -22.16
CA ASP A 110 -5.10 21.28 -21.55
C ASP A 110 -5.38 20.08 -20.65
N GLN A 111 -4.60 19.02 -20.84
CA GLN A 111 -4.69 17.76 -20.10
C GLN A 111 -3.29 17.44 -19.54
N PRO A 112 -3.03 17.77 -18.25
CA PRO A 112 -1.77 17.43 -17.60
C PRO A 112 -1.70 15.92 -17.35
N THR A 113 -0.66 15.29 -17.89
CA THR A 113 -0.44 13.83 -17.79
C THR A 113 0.92 13.54 -17.19
N PHE A 114 0.96 12.63 -16.21
CA PHE A 114 2.20 12.08 -15.68
C PHE A 114 2.11 10.55 -15.64
N THR A 115 2.44 9.93 -16.78
CA THR A 115 2.34 8.48 -16.99
C THR A 115 3.42 7.98 -17.93
N LEU A 116 4.06 6.85 -17.59
CA LEU A 116 4.99 6.15 -18.50
C LEU A 116 4.30 5.50 -19.69
N ASN A 117 3.03 5.11 -19.54
CA ASN A 117 2.21 4.50 -20.59
C ASN A 117 1.33 5.54 -21.27
N PHE A 118 1.18 5.43 -22.59
CA PHE A 118 0.25 6.24 -23.38
C PHE A 118 -1.10 5.51 -23.55
N SER A 119 -1.43 5.06 -24.76
CA SER A 119 -2.65 4.29 -25.07
C SER A 119 -2.80 3.05 -24.20
N LYS A 120 -3.95 2.91 -23.53
CA LYS A 120 -4.30 1.79 -22.66
C LYS A 120 -5.82 1.67 -22.50
N GLY A 121 -6.31 0.50 -22.09
CA GLY A 121 -7.73 0.32 -21.77
C GLY A 121 -8.18 1.13 -20.55
N SER A 122 -9.41 1.64 -20.57
CA SER A 122 -10.04 2.36 -19.47
C SER A 122 -10.97 1.49 -18.61
N SER A 123 -11.20 0.22 -19.00
CA SER A 123 -12.15 -0.67 -18.34
C SER A 123 -11.85 -0.91 -16.87
N GLN A 124 -10.58 -1.02 -16.47
CA GLN A 124 -10.21 -1.15 -15.05
C GLN A 124 -10.40 0.15 -14.24
N ILE A 125 -10.32 1.33 -14.87
CA ILE A 125 -10.64 2.60 -14.21
C ILE A 125 -12.15 2.66 -13.93
N ILE A 126 -12.96 2.29 -14.93
CA ILE A 126 -14.43 2.18 -14.80
C ILE A 126 -14.80 1.14 -13.74
N ALA A 127 -14.15 -0.02 -13.75
CA ALA A 127 -14.37 -1.07 -12.76
C ALA A 127 -13.97 -0.65 -11.34
N GLN A 128 -12.87 0.11 -11.16
CA GLN A 128 -12.52 0.66 -9.86
C GLN A 128 -13.58 1.63 -9.35
N PHE A 129 -14.07 2.53 -10.22
CA PHE A 129 -15.12 3.47 -9.87
C PHE A 129 -16.43 2.75 -9.51
N TYR A 130 -16.79 1.72 -10.27
CA TYR A 130 -17.91 0.82 -9.95
C TYR A 130 -17.77 0.20 -8.56
N GLN A 131 -16.59 -0.34 -8.20
CA GLN A 131 -16.38 -0.92 -6.88
C GLN A 131 -16.50 0.12 -5.75
N PHE A 132 -16.00 1.35 -5.96
CA PHE A 132 -16.17 2.44 -5.00
C PHE A 132 -17.65 2.77 -4.74
N ILE A 133 -18.45 2.98 -5.80
CA ILE A 133 -19.87 3.36 -5.64
C ILE A 133 -20.76 2.19 -5.20
N ARG A 134 -20.42 0.95 -5.58
CA ARG A 134 -21.17 -0.27 -5.23
C ARG A 134 -20.98 -0.68 -3.78
N LEU A 135 -19.74 -0.60 -3.29
CA LEU A 135 -19.39 -1.10 -1.96
C LEU A 135 -19.45 0.01 -0.90
N GLY A 136 -18.97 1.22 -1.23
CA GLY A 136 -18.70 2.26 -0.24
C GLY A 136 -17.75 1.77 0.87
N THR A 137 -17.60 2.58 1.93
CA THR A 137 -16.72 2.24 3.06
C THR A 137 -17.14 0.94 3.76
N GLU A 138 -18.45 0.70 3.91
CA GLU A 138 -18.99 -0.47 4.58
C GLU A 138 -18.76 -1.77 3.79
N GLY A 139 -19.05 -1.79 2.49
CA GLY A 139 -18.83 -2.96 1.66
C GLY A 139 -17.36 -3.35 1.55
N TYR A 140 -16.44 -2.36 1.46
CA TYR A 140 -15.01 -2.64 1.56
C TYR A 140 -14.63 -3.19 2.94
N LYS A 141 -15.11 -2.59 4.04
CA LYS A 141 -14.86 -3.09 5.40
C LYS A 141 -15.30 -4.55 5.56
N ASN A 142 -16.54 -4.87 5.21
CA ASN A 142 -17.10 -6.21 5.34
C ASN A 142 -16.28 -7.25 4.57
N ILE A 143 -15.79 -6.91 3.36
CA ILE A 143 -14.92 -7.79 2.58
C ILE A 143 -13.55 -7.97 3.26
N MET A 144 -12.93 -6.89 3.76
CA MET A 144 -11.64 -6.98 4.45
C MET A 144 -11.73 -7.74 5.77
N GLU A 145 -12.85 -7.64 6.49
CA GLU A 145 -13.10 -8.40 7.72
C GLU A 145 -13.27 -9.89 7.42
N ASN A 146 -14.00 -10.26 6.37
CA ASN A 146 -14.09 -11.65 5.89
C ASN A 146 -12.72 -12.21 5.48
N CYS A 147 -11.90 -11.42 4.78
CA CYS A 147 -10.52 -11.82 4.46
C CYS A 147 -9.68 -12.05 5.72
N ARG A 148 -9.73 -11.13 6.69
CA ARG A 148 -9.02 -11.24 7.98
C ARG A 148 -9.43 -12.51 8.73
N GLU A 149 -10.73 -12.80 8.76
CA GLU A 149 -11.28 -13.97 9.45
C GLU A 149 -10.84 -15.29 8.80
N ASN A 150 -10.89 -15.38 7.46
CA ASN A 150 -10.37 -16.54 6.74
C ASN A 150 -8.86 -16.76 7.00
N ALA A 151 -8.07 -15.68 7.09
CA ALA A 151 -6.65 -15.77 7.43
C ALA A 151 -6.44 -16.24 8.89
N ARG A 152 -7.29 -15.83 9.84
CA ARG A 152 -7.27 -16.33 11.23
C ARG A 152 -7.58 -17.82 11.29
N ILE A 153 -8.64 -18.28 10.62
CA ILE A 153 -9.03 -19.70 10.58
C ILE A 153 -7.91 -20.55 9.98
N LEU A 154 -7.27 -20.08 8.89
CA LEU A 154 -6.13 -20.77 8.26
C LEU A 154 -4.93 -20.86 9.20
N ARG A 155 -4.58 -19.77 9.90
CA ARG A 155 -3.51 -19.73 10.91
C ARG A 155 -3.74 -20.79 11.98
N GLU A 156 -4.92 -20.80 12.60
CA GLU A 156 -5.25 -21.76 13.65
C GLU A 156 -5.21 -23.21 13.15
N GLY A 157 -5.62 -23.46 11.89
CA GLY A 157 -5.49 -24.76 11.25
C GLY A 157 -4.03 -25.21 11.12
N ILE A 158 -3.14 -24.31 10.68
CA ILE A 158 -1.70 -24.56 10.55
C ILE A 158 -1.05 -24.78 11.92
N GLU A 159 -1.36 -23.93 12.91
CA GLU A 159 -0.83 -24.04 14.27
C GLU A 159 -1.21 -25.37 14.94
N LYS A 160 -2.46 -25.84 14.76
CA LYS A 160 -2.94 -27.14 15.26
C LYS A 160 -2.15 -28.34 14.73
N THR A 161 -1.53 -28.26 13.55
CA THR A 161 -0.66 -29.33 13.04
C THR A 161 0.60 -29.52 13.88
N SER A 162 0.99 -28.51 14.68
CA SER A 162 2.26 -28.40 15.41
C SER A 162 3.54 -28.47 14.56
N GLN A 163 3.47 -28.60 13.24
CA GLN A 163 4.63 -28.80 12.33
C GLN A 163 5.28 -27.50 11.83
N PHE A 164 4.59 -26.36 11.94
CA PHE A 164 5.02 -25.10 11.34
C PHE A 164 5.24 -23.99 12.38
N ASN A 165 6.12 -23.05 12.05
CA ASN A 165 6.28 -21.77 12.72
C ASN A 165 5.54 -20.70 11.91
N ILE A 166 4.64 -19.92 12.53
CA ILE A 166 4.02 -18.79 11.86
C ILE A 166 4.97 -17.58 11.92
N VAL A 167 5.22 -16.98 10.76
CA VAL A 167 6.14 -15.85 10.55
C VAL A 167 5.39 -14.52 10.41
N SER A 168 4.19 -14.54 9.83
CA SER A 168 3.33 -13.34 9.71
C SER A 168 2.72 -12.90 11.04
N LYS A 169 2.59 -11.59 11.25
CA LYS A 169 1.85 -11.01 12.41
C LYS A 169 0.34 -11.18 12.27
N ASP A 170 -0.40 -11.07 13.37
CA ASP A 170 -1.87 -11.13 13.38
C ASP A 170 -2.50 -9.85 12.80
N ALA A 171 -1.94 -8.69 13.16
CA ALA A 171 -2.32 -7.39 12.59
C ALA A 171 -1.62 -7.19 11.23
N GLY A 172 -2.34 -7.46 10.15
CA GLY A 172 -1.71 -7.92 8.92
C GLY A 172 -2.33 -7.41 7.61
N VAL A 173 -1.67 -7.77 6.51
CA VAL A 173 -2.38 -8.19 5.31
C VAL A 173 -3.12 -9.48 5.68
N PRO A 174 -4.35 -9.75 5.20
CA PRO A 174 -4.99 -11.05 5.36
C PRO A 174 -4.26 -12.17 4.59
N LEU A 175 -3.16 -12.65 5.16
CA LEU A 175 -2.31 -13.75 4.69
C LEU A 175 -1.73 -14.50 5.90
N VAL A 176 -1.23 -15.71 5.65
CA VAL A 176 -0.47 -16.48 6.64
C VAL A 176 0.86 -16.88 6.01
N ALA A 177 1.96 -16.33 6.50
CA ALA A 177 3.31 -16.74 6.14
C ALA A 177 3.85 -17.66 7.23
N PHE A 178 4.40 -18.82 6.86
CA PHE A 178 4.86 -19.85 7.79
C PHE A 178 6.04 -20.64 7.21
N SER A 179 6.84 -21.26 8.08
CA SER A 179 7.92 -22.18 7.72
C SER A 179 7.72 -23.52 8.41
N LEU A 180 8.36 -24.58 7.92
CA LEU A 180 8.52 -25.81 8.71
C LEU A 180 9.31 -25.52 10.00
N LYS A 181 9.04 -26.30 11.06
CA LYS A 181 9.85 -26.30 12.29
C LYS A 181 11.15 -27.07 12.12
N ASP A 182 11.08 -28.19 11.42
CA ASP A 182 12.22 -28.99 11.00
C ASP A 182 12.15 -29.18 9.49
N SER A 183 13.18 -28.72 8.79
CA SER A 183 13.35 -28.90 7.35
C SER A 183 14.46 -29.92 7.01
N SER A 184 15.03 -30.61 8.00
CA SER A 184 16.15 -31.54 7.81
C SER A 184 15.82 -32.71 6.88
N GLN A 185 14.55 -33.14 6.84
CA GLN A 185 14.06 -34.20 5.96
C GLN A 185 13.58 -33.70 4.58
N HIS A 186 13.64 -32.38 4.34
CA HIS A 186 13.06 -31.72 3.16
C HIS A 186 14.04 -30.69 2.59
N SER A 187 14.97 -31.16 1.76
CA SER A 187 15.81 -30.30 0.92
C SER A 187 14.99 -29.65 -0.19
N VAL A 188 15.22 -28.35 -0.41
CA VAL A 188 14.78 -27.60 -1.61
C VAL A 188 15.92 -27.56 -2.62
#